data_AF-A0AB38SQ98-F1
#
_entry.id   AF-A0AB38SQ98-F1
#
_cell.length_a   1.000
_cell.length_b   1.000
_cell.length_c   1.000
_cell.angle_alpha   90.00
_cell.angle_beta   90.00
_cell.angle_gamma   90.00
#
_symmetry.space_group_name_H-M   'P 1'
#
loop_
_entity.id
_entity.type
_entity.pdbx_description
1 polymer ?
#
loop_
_entity_poly.entity_id
_entity_poly.type
_entity_poly.pdbx_seq_one_letter_code
_entity_poly.pdbx_strand_id
1 'polypeptide(L)'
;MSLRAEMLRLGIRMFLKRHRQPFDVGTWRANMHRMERWVPRPPRSTKTSVVQASHLRLHRIATPASHPGRNVLYLHGGAYVSGAPIYYRHFTWRIANVTKSTVWALEYRLAPEHPFPAALDDAVAGFLWLAGETGDPGELFVMGDSAGGGLALCLLMRLRDERKPLPAAAVAMSPWTDLALTAPSLIENAASDPMLNVHDVPEFVRCYLAGADPYNPHASPLYGDAFGLPPVLIHVGSDEILRDDAVRMADKLKQGNPRSRLEVWSRMPHVFQLFVPVLPEAHAAIAQIGEFISNLRCDTASSAPAPAEAR
;
A
#
# COMPACT_ATOMS: atom_id res chain seq x y z
N MET A 1 -17.11 14.49 -6.66
CA MET A 1 -16.41 14.95 -5.44
C MET A 1 -17.42 15.58 -4.49
N SER A 2 -17.40 15.20 -3.23
CA SER A 2 -18.28 15.72 -2.18
C SER A 2 -17.78 17.06 -1.60
N LEU A 3 -18.68 17.85 -1.02
CA LEU A 3 -18.32 19.08 -0.29
C LEU A 3 -17.38 18.78 0.89
N ARG A 4 -17.54 17.62 1.53
CA ARG A 4 -16.66 17.16 2.62
C ARG A 4 -15.23 16.94 2.14
N ALA A 5 -15.05 16.39 0.94
CA ALA A 5 -13.73 16.24 0.35
C ALA A 5 -13.05 17.60 0.12
N GLU A 6 -13.76 18.59 -0.41
CA GLU A 6 -13.18 19.93 -0.64
C GLU A 6 -12.81 20.62 0.68
N MET A 7 -13.66 20.53 1.71
CA MET A 7 -13.36 21.06 3.05
C MET A 7 -12.13 20.39 3.68
N LEU A 8 -12.02 19.06 3.57
CA LEU A 8 -10.86 18.33 4.07
C LEU A 8 -9.59 18.75 3.31
N ARG A 9 -9.64 18.85 1.97
CA ARG A 9 -8.50 19.29 1.15
C ARG A 9 -7.98 20.65 1.60
N LEU A 10 -8.87 21.62 1.81
CA LEU A 10 -8.52 22.94 2.32
C LEU A 10 -7.85 22.85 3.70
N GLY A 11 -8.41 22.05 4.61
CA GLY A 11 -7.84 21.81 5.93
C GLY A 11 -6.43 21.21 5.87
N ILE A 12 -6.23 20.12 5.12
CA ILE A 12 -4.90 19.48 4.97
C ILE A 12 -3.89 20.48 4.40
N ARG A 13 -4.27 21.25 3.37
CA ARG A 13 -3.38 22.24 2.77
C ARG A 13 -2.95 23.32 3.77
N MET A 14 -3.86 23.77 4.64
CA MET A 14 -3.56 24.81 5.62
C MET A 14 -2.66 24.33 6.76
N PHE A 15 -2.79 23.07 7.20
CA PHE A 15 -2.16 22.56 8.43
C PHE A 15 -1.01 21.55 8.20
N LEU A 16 -1.08 20.70 7.17
CA LEU A 16 -0.01 19.73 6.87
C LEU A 16 1.02 20.30 5.90
N LYS A 17 0.58 20.73 4.71
CA LYS A 17 1.49 21.10 3.61
C LYS A 17 2.32 22.35 3.89
N ARG A 18 1.93 23.17 4.86
CA ARG A 18 2.63 24.41 5.22
C ARG A 18 3.90 24.09 6.02
N HIS A 19 4.93 23.58 5.37
CA HIS A 19 6.28 23.46 5.92
C HIS A 19 7.16 24.61 5.42
N ARG A 20 7.71 25.38 6.36
CA ARG A 20 8.63 26.51 6.13
C ARG A 20 10.08 26.18 6.48
N GLN A 21 10.34 24.97 6.94
CA GLN A 21 11.66 24.51 7.36
C GLN A 21 12.15 23.37 6.47
N PRO A 22 13.47 23.21 6.31
CA PRO A 22 14.04 22.06 5.61
C PRO A 22 13.51 20.75 6.21
N PHE A 23 13.29 19.75 5.37
CA PHE A 23 12.85 18.44 5.84
C PHE A 23 13.92 17.81 6.75
N ASP A 24 13.47 17.30 7.90
CA ASP A 24 14.30 16.55 8.85
C ASP A 24 13.54 15.28 9.28
N VAL A 25 14.17 14.12 9.09
CA VAL A 25 13.55 12.80 9.37
C VAL A 25 13.15 12.68 10.85
N GLY A 26 13.98 13.18 11.77
CA GLY A 26 13.72 13.10 13.20
C GLY A 26 12.47 13.88 13.60
N THR A 27 12.40 15.14 13.16
CA THR A 27 11.25 16.02 13.38
C THR A 27 9.99 15.48 12.71
N TRP A 28 10.10 14.95 11.50
CA TRP A 28 8.99 14.33 10.78
C TRP A 28 8.42 13.12 11.54
N ARG A 29 9.28 12.19 11.97
CA ARG A 29 8.86 11.05 12.80
C ARG A 29 8.22 11.50 14.10
N ALA A 30 8.82 12.48 14.80
CA ALA A 30 8.25 13.01 16.04
C ALA A 30 6.84 13.63 15.82
N ASN A 31 6.61 14.31 14.69
CA ASN A 31 5.30 14.80 14.30
C ASN A 31 4.29 13.66 14.11
N MET A 32 4.67 12.60 13.38
CA MET A 32 3.81 11.43 13.17
C MET A 32 3.50 10.70 14.49
N HIS A 33 4.49 10.51 15.36
CA HIS A 33 4.27 9.93 16.69
C HIS A 33 3.27 10.75 17.53
N ARG A 34 3.31 12.09 17.46
CA ARG A 34 2.33 12.94 18.16
C ARG A 34 0.90 12.77 17.63
N MET A 35 0.73 12.32 16.38
CA MET A 35 -0.58 12.03 15.80
C MET A 35 -1.18 10.71 16.28
N GLU A 36 -0.36 9.77 16.78
CA GLU A 36 -0.79 8.44 17.20
C GLU A 36 -1.94 8.45 18.22
N ARG A 37 -1.89 9.38 19.19
CA ARG A 37 -2.92 9.52 20.23
C ARG A 37 -4.30 9.85 19.68
N TRP A 38 -4.38 10.41 18.48
CA TRP A 38 -5.61 10.78 17.80
C TRP A 38 -6.10 9.72 16.82
N VAL A 39 -5.29 8.69 16.53
CA VAL A 39 -5.68 7.61 15.63
C VAL A 39 -6.82 6.82 16.28
N PRO A 40 -8.02 6.75 15.68
CA PRO A 40 -9.14 6.06 16.29
C PRO A 40 -8.80 4.59 16.61
N ARG A 41 -9.27 4.10 17.76
CA ARG A 41 -9.12 2.68 18.11
C ARG A 41 -10.05 1.82 17.25
N PRO A 42 -9.66 0.57 16.94
CA PRO A 42 -10.57 -0.36 16.29
C PRO A 42 -11.78 -0.68 17.20
N PRO A 43 -12.91 -1.15 16.63
CA PRO A 43 -14.05 -1.64 17.42
C PRO A 43 -13.63 -2.72 18.41
N ARG A 44 -14.33 -2.81 19.56
CA ARG A 44 -14.03 -3.80 20.62
C ARG A 44 -14.05 -5.26 20.14
N SER A 45 -14.79 -5.55 19.07
CA SER A 45 -14.85 -6.88 18.45
C SER A 45 -13.60 -7.23 17.61
N THR A 46 -12.69 -6.27 17.39
CA THR A 46 -11.45 -6.49 16.64
C THR A 46 -10.38 -7.04 17.58
N LYS A 47 -9.83 -8.20 17.23
CA LYS A 47 -8.70 -8.80 17.92
C LYS A 47 -7.40 -8.28 17.29
N THR A 48 -6.57 -7.64 18.11
CA THR A 48 -5.25 -7.16 17.70
C THR A 48 -4.16 -7.79 18.57
N SER A 49 -3.09 -8.28 17.95
CA SER A 49 -1.90 -8.78 18.66
C SER A 49 -0.64 -8.42 17.88
N VAL A 50 0.51 -8.42 18.55
CA VAL A 50 1.81 -8.32 17.90
C VAL A 50 2.42 -9.71 17.87
N VAL A 51 2.94 -10.11 16.71
CA VAL A 51 3.63 -11.38 16.49
C VAL A 51 5.07 -11.09 16.11
N GLN A 52 6.00 -11.70 16.84
CA GLN A 52 7.42 -11.66 16.53
C GLN A 52 7.77 -12.91 15.71
N ALA A 53 8.26 -12.73 14.50
CA ALA A 53 8.66 -13.81 13.60
C ALA A 53 10.11 -13.58 13.16
N SER A 54 11.06 -14.26 13.79
CA SER A 54 12.50 -13.95 13.65
C SER A 54 12.75 -12.47 14.01
N HIS A 55 13.38 -11.70 13.12
CA HIS A 55 13.61 -10.27 13.25
C HIS A 55 12.39 -9.41 12.91
N LEU A 56 11.33 -9.99 12.34
CA LEU A 56 10.15 -9.28 11.90
C LEU A 56 9.15 -9.09 13.04
N ARG A 57 8.48 -7.93 13.01
CA ARG A 57 7.38 -7.62 13.91
C ARG A 57 6.13 -7.33 13.09
N LEU A 58 5.10 -8.14 13.27
CA LEU A 58 3.83 -8.03 12.54
C LEU A 58 2.68 -7.74 13.51
N HIS A 59 1.88 -6.74 13.18
CA HIS A 59 0.63 -6.48 13.88
C HIS A 59 -0.48 -7.27 13.20
N ARG A 60 -1.05 -8.24 13.92
CA ARG A 60 -2.18 -9.05 13.48
C ARG A 60 -3.47 -8.35 13.85
N ILE A 61 -4.36 -8.15 12.88
CA ILE A 61 -5.68 -7.53 13.04
C ILE A 61 -6.72 -8.46 12.43
N ALA A 62 -7.61 -9.00 13.26
CA ALA A 62 -8.72 -9.85 12.83
C ALA A 62 -10.04 -9.32 13.38
N THR A 63 -11.08 -9.36 12.56
CA THR A 63 -12.46 -9.01 12.93
C THR A 63 -13.32 -10.27 12.92
N PRO A 64 -14.59 -10.21 13.39
CA PRO A 64 -15.50 -11.35 13.27
C PRO A 64 -15.78 -11.78 11.82
N ALA A 65 -15.53 -10.91 10.84
CA ALA A 65 -15.68 -11.22 9.42
C ALA A 65 -14.45 -11.91 8.81
N SER A 66 -13.31 -11.94 9.51
CA SER A 66 -12.07 -12.52 9.01
C SER A 66 -12.17 -14.04 8.91
N HIS A 67 -11.84 -14.60 7.75
CA HIS A 67 -11.68 -16.04 7.55
C HIS A 67 -10.26 -16.49 7.96
N PRO A 68 -10.09 -17.60 8.70
CA PRO A 68 -8.77 -18.03 9.20
C PRO A 68 -7.71 -18.26 8.11
N GLY A 69 -8.11 -18.79 6.95
CA GLY A 69 -7.18 -19.03 5.83
C GLY A 69 -6.83 -17.79 5.01
N ARG A 70 -7.58 -16.68 5.13
CA ARG A 70 -7.42 -15.50 4.25
C ARG A 70 -6.59 -14.43 4.91
N ASN A 71 -5.52 -14.00 4.27
CA ASN A 71 -4.55 -13.11 4.91
C ASN A 71 -4.13 -11.98 3.98
N VAL A 72 -3.95 -10.80 4.55
CA VAL A 72 -3.44 -9.61 3.86
C VAL A 72 -2.13 -9.22 4.53
N LEU A 73 -1.01 -9.23 3.81
CA LEU A 73 0.20 -8.53 4.23
C LEU A 73 0.02 -7.05 3.92
N TYR A 74 0.07 -6.20 4.94
CA TYR A 74 -0.05 -4.75 4.78
C TYR A 74 1.30 -4.05 4.96
N LEU A 75 1.68 -3.26 3.97
CA LEU A 75 2.92 -2.48 3.92
C LEU A 75 2.56 -1.00 3.99
N HIS A 76 2.89 -0.35 5.11
CA HIS A 76 2.49 1.03 5.35
C HIS A 76 3.28 2.04 4.51
N GLY A 77 2.68 3.19 4.23
CA GLY A 77 3.35 4.38 3.70
C GLY A 77 4.22 5.11 4.72
N GLY A 78 4.73 6.27 4.33
CA GLY A 78 5.68 7.06 5.13
C GLY A 78 7.04 7.27 4.46
N ALA A 79 7.06 7.24 3.12
CA ALA A 79 8.22 7.55 2.28
C ALA A 79 9.47 6.72 2.60
N TYR A 80 9.30 5.47 3.08
CA TYR A 80 10.35 4.56 3.56
C TYR A 80 11.18 5.07 4.76
N VAL A 81 10.91 6.28 5.25
CA VAL A 81 11.64 6.89 6.36
C VAL A 81 10.79 7.02 7.62
N SER A 82 9.50 6.73 7.56
CA SER A 82 8.56 6.91 8.66
C SER A 82 7.36 5.96 8.53
N GLY A 83 6.44 6.05 9.47
CA GLY A 83 5.25 5.20 9.53
C GLY A 83 5.42 4.06 10.52
N ALA A 84 4.27 3.51 10.94
CA ALA A 84 4.20 2.35 11.81
C ALA A 84 2.80 1.73 11.71
N PRO A 85 2.64 0.41 11.90
CA PRO A 85 1.33 -0.25 11.86
C PRO A 85 0.26 0.40 12.74
N ILE A 86 0.66 0.98 13.87
CA ILE A 86 -0.25 1.63 14.82
C ILE A 86 -0.99 2.83 14.22
N TYR A 87 -0.40 3.55 13.26
CA TYR A 87 -1.03 4.69 12.59
C TYR A 87 -2.16 4.27 11.64
N TYR A 88 -2.16 3.02 11.24
CA TYR A 88 -3.12 2.43 10.31
C TYR A 88 -4.19 1.63 11.04
N ARG A 89 -4.17 1.55 12.38
CA ARG A 89 -5.08 0.68 13.14
C ARG A 89 -6.55 0.96 12.91
N HIS A 90 -6.95 2.19 12.57
CA HIS A 90 -8.34 2.50 12.22
C HIS A 90 -8.68 2.06 10.79
N PHE A 91 -7.69 1.96 9.92
CA PHE A 91 -7.86 1.58 8.53
C PHE A 91 -7.81 0.06 8.34
N THR A 92 -6.84 -0.62 8.96
CA THR A 92 -6.59 -2.06 8.77
C THR A 92 -7.75 -2.95 9.22
N TRP A 93 -8.50 -2.60 10.28
CA TRP A 93 -9.69 -3.38 10.65
C TRP A 93 -10.81 -3.28 9.60
N ARG A 94 -10.89 -2.17 8.86
CA ARG A 94 -11.87 -2.00 7.78
C ARG A 94 -11.47 -2.80 6.56
N ILE A 95 -10.17 -2.83 6.25
CA ILE A 95 -9.62 -3.75 5.24
C ILE A 95 -9.91 -5.19 5.62
N ALA A 96 -9.67 -5.61 6.87
CA ALA A 96 -9.99 -6.94 7.36
C ALA A 96 -11.48 -7.30 7.13
N ASN A 97 -12.39 -6.35 7.39
CA ASN A 97 -13.82 -6.55 7.16
C ASN A 97 -14.19 -6.72 5.69
N VAL A 98 -13.78 -5.81 4.80
CA VAL A 98 -14.20 -5.85 3.40
C VAL A 98 -13.56 -7.00 2.61
N THR A 99 -12.34 -7.40 3.01
CA THR A 99 -11.63 -8.53 2.39
C THR A 99 -11.98 -9.88 3.02
N LYS A 100 -12.62 -9.86 4.20
CA LYS A 100 -12.82 -11.05 5.06
C LYS A 100 -11.50 -11.77 5.37
N SER A 101 -10.44 -11.00 5.58
CA SER A 101 -9.09 -11.50 5.83
C SER A 101 -8.59 -11.11 7.21
N THR A 102 -7.61 -11.85 7.73
CA THR A 102 -6.73 -11.35 8.79
C THR A 102 -5.70 -10.41 8.15
N VAL A 103 -5.54 -9.20 8.67
CA VAL A 103 -4.50 -8.27 8.21
C VAL A 103 -3.27 -8.40 9.08
N TRP A 104 -2.10 -8.46 8.43
CA TRP A 104 -0.78 -8.52 9.03
C TRP A 104 0.01 -7.30 8.59
N ALA A 105 -0.01 -6.25 9.41
CA ALA A 105 0.72 -5.03 9.12
C ALA A 105 2.17 -5.18 9.58
N LEU A 106 3.09 -5.15 8.62
CA LEU A 106 4.52 -5.34 8.85
C LEU A 106 5.16 -4.03 9.34
N GLU A 107 5.91 -4.10 10.44
CA GLU A 107 6.79 -3.03 10.92
C GLU A 107 8.17 -3.22 10.28
N TYR A 108 8.28 -2.84 9.00
CA TYR A 108 9.51 -3.01 8.21
C TYR A 108 10.55 -1.94 8.57
N ARG A 109 11.83 -2.27 8.38
CA ARG A 109 12.96 -1.38 8.67
C ARG A 109 12.92 -0.11 7.79
N LEU A 110 13.21 1.04 8.42
CA LEU A 110 13.12 2.36 7.79
C LEU A 110 14.49 2.99 7.59
N ALA A 111 14.59 3.81 6.54
CA ALA A 111 15.75 4.64 6.28
C ALA A 111 15.71 5.94 7.12
N PRO A 112 16.84 6.59 7.41
CA PRO A 112 18.20 6.29 6.91
C PRO A 112 18.94 5.19 7.69
N GLU A 113 18.42 4.69 8.81
CA GLU A 113 19.10 3.66 9.62
C GLU A 113 19.25 2.34 8.86
N HIS A 114 18.25 2.03 8.02
CA HIS A 114 18.21 0.84 7.18
C HIS A 114 17.77 1.25 5.77
N PRO A 115 18.69 1.71 4.92
CA PRO A 115 18.37 2.10 3.55
C PRO A 115 17.98 0.90 2.69
N PHE A 116 17.58 1.16 1.45
CA PHE A 116 17.34 0.15 0.42
C PHE A 116 18.52 -0.85 0.36
N PRO A 117 18.25 -2.18 0.31
CA PRO A 117 16.94 -2.85 0.14
C PRO A 117 16.25 -3.31 1.44
N ALA A 118 16.62 -2.82 2.62
CA ALA A 118 16.17 -3.41 3.90
C ALA A 118 14.64 -3.57 4.04
N ALA A 119 13.85 -2.57 3.63
CA ALA A 119 12.39 -2.64 3.64
C ALA A 119 11.84 -3.75 2.72
N LEU A 120 12.47 -3.96 1.55
CA LEU A 120 12.09 -5.01 0.61
C LEU A 120 12.46 -6.38 1.15
N ASP A 121 13.64 -6.52 1.75
CA ASP A 121 14.08 -7.77 2.38
C ASP A 121 13.09 -8.19 3.48
N ASP A 122 12.64 -7.24 4.31
CA ASP A 122 11.64 -7.48 5.35
C ASP A 122 10.28 -7.85 4.75
N ALA A 123 9.86 -7.18 3.67
CA ALA A 123 8.61 -7.49 2.99
C ALA A 123 8.61 -8.91 2.39
N VAL A 124 9.73 -9.33 1.79
CA VAL A 124 9.92 -10.70 1.27
C VAL A 124 9.89 -11.71 2.41
N ALA A 125 10.66 -11.47 3.48
CA ALA A 125 10.71 -12.36 4.63
C ALA A 125 9.33 -12.48 5.30
N GLY A 126 8.61 -11.37 5.45
CA GLY A 126 7.26 -11.34 6.02
C GLY A 126 6.22 -12.05 5.16
N PHE A 127 6.30 -11.88 3.84
CA PHE A 127 5.43 -12.61 2.91
C PHE A 127 5.68 -14.11 2.96
N LEU A 128 6.94 -14.55 2.87
CA LEU A 128 7.29 -15.97 2.88
C LEU A 128 6.97 -16.64 4.22
N TRP A 129 7.14 -15.91 5.33
CA TRP A 129 6.70 -16.39 6.64
C TRP A 129 5.17 -16.60 6.67
N LEU A 130 4.38 -15.62 6.21
CA LEU A 130 2.93 -15.77 6.11
C LEU A 130 2.50 -16.90 5.16
N ALA A 131 3.19 -17.09 4.05
CA ALA A 131 2.94 -18.20 3.12
C ALA A 131 3.16 -19.56 3.79
N GLY A 132 4.20 -19.66 4.64
CA GLY A 132 4.42 -20.86 5.47
C GLY A 132 3.31 -21.10 6.49
N GLU A 133 2.83 -20.06 7.16
CA GLU A 133 1.75 -20.16 8.17
C GLU A 133 0.39 -20.48 7.56
N THR A 134 0.11 -19.99 6.35
CA THR A 134 -1.19 -20.15 5.69
C THR A 134 -1.31 -21.41 4.86
N GLY A 135 -0.20 -21.94 4.35
CA GLY A 135 -0.15 -23.16 3.54
C GLY A 135 -0.64 -23.01 2.09
N ASP A 136 -1.37 -21.94 1.75
CA ASP A 136 -1.82 -21.63 0.39
C ASP A 136 -1.59 -20.14 0.03
N PRO A 137 -0.58 -19.83 -0.80
CA PRO A 137 -0.35 -18.49 -1.35
C PRO A 137 -1.55 -17.90 -2.11
N GLY A 138 -2.46 -18.74 -2.61
CA GLY A 138 -3.73 -18.35 -3.23
C GLY A 138 -4.74 -17.70 -2.28
N GLU A 139 -4.51 -17.79 -0.96
CA GLU A 139 -5.30 -17.07 0.06
C GLU A 139 -4.54 -15.89 0.68
N LEU A 140 -3.39 -15.52 0.10
CA LEU A 140 -2.63 -14.34 0.45
C LEU A 140 -2.88 -13.18 -0.51
N PHE A 141 -2.98 -11.99 0.06
CA PHE A 141 -3.03 -10.73 -0.65
C PHE A 141 -1.96 -9.79 -0.10
N VAL A 142 -1.42 -8.93 -0.95
CA VAL A 142 -0.49 -7.87 -0.52
C VAL A 142 -1.18 -6.52 -0.71
N MET A 143 -1.10 -5.65 0.29
CA MET A 143 -1.64 -4.30 0.19
C MET A 143 -0.67 -3.29 0.73
N GLY A 144 -0.64 -2.09 0.16
CA GLY A 144 0.14 -1.00 0.71
C GLY A 144 -0.25 0.36 0.16
N ASP A 145 0.17 1.40 0.87
CA ASP A 145 -0.06 2.79 0.49
C ASP A 145 1.22 3.58 0.30
N SER A 146 1.23 4.56 -0.63
CA SER A 146 2.39 5.44 -0.84
C SER A 146 3.67 4.64 -1.12
N ALA A 147 4.74 4.87 -0.36
CA ALA A 147 5.94 4.04 -0.33
C ALA A 147 5.64 2.55 -0.10
N GLY A 148 4.71 2.19 0.80
CA GLY A 148 4.29 0.80 1.00
C GLY A 148 3.55 0.22 -0.19
N GLY A 149 2.86 1.05 -0.99
CA GLY A 149 2.28 0.66 -2.28
C GLY A 149 3.34 0.37 -3.33
N GLY A 150 4.41 1.19 -3.38
CA GLY A 150 5.61 0.90 -4.17
C GLY A 150 6.29 -0.40 -3.71
N LEU A 151 6.48 -0.55 -2.41
CA LEU A 151 7.08 -1.74 -1.77
C LEU A 151 6.30 -3.01 -2.08
N ALA A 152 4.97 -2.94 -2.07
CA ALA A 152 4.10 -4.05 -2.46
C ALA A 152 4.41 -4.51 -3.89
N LEU A 153 4.59 -3.58 -4.83
CA LEU A 153 4.92 -3.90 -6.22
C LEU A 153 6.35 -4.44 -6.36
N CYS A 154 7.32 -3.84 -5.65
CA CYS A 154 8.69 -4.37 -5.59
C CYS A 154 8.72 -5.80 -5.05
N LEU A 155 7.92 -6.09 -4.01
CA LEU A 155 7.77 -7.42 -3.45
C LEU A 155 7.27 -8.41 -4.51
N LEU A 156 6.22 -8.07 -5.27
CA LEU A 156 5.71 -8.95 -6.33
C LEU A 156 6.78 -9.25 -7.38
N MET A 157 7.52 -8.22 -7.83
CA MET A 157 8.61 -8.39 -8.79
C MET A 157 9.70 -9.29 -8.23
N ARG A 158 10.19 -9.01 -7.02
CA ARG A 158 11.21 -9.79 -6.34
C ARG A 158 10.80 -11.26 -6.17
N LEU A 159 9.57 -11.53 -5.75
CA LEU A 159 9.05 -12.90 -5.62
C LEU A 159 9.03 -13.62 -6.98
N ARG A 160 8.53 -12.96 -8.03
CA ARG A 160 8.50 -13.54 -9.39
C ARG A 160 9.91 -13.84 -9.89
N ASP A 161 10.81 -12.86 -9.81
CA ASP A 161 12.17 -12.95 -10.36
C ASP A 161 12.97 -14.06 -9.67
N GLU A 162 12.70 -14.29 -8.38
CA GLU A 162 13.30 -15.37 -7.58
C GLU A 162 12.50 -16.68 -7.60
N ARG A 163 11.46 -16.77 -8.45
CA ARG A 163 10.58 -17.93 -8.62
C ARG A 163 9.98 -18.42 -7.30
N LYS A 164 9.62 -17.48 -6.42
CA LYS A 164 8.88 -17.73 -5.18
C LYS A 164 7.37 -17.70 -5.44
N PRO A 165 6.56 -18.25 -4.52
CA PRO A 165 5.12 -18.14 -4.62
C PRO A 165 4.67 -16.67 -4.66
N LEU A 166 3.65 -16.39 -5.46
CA LEU A 166 3.02 -15.07 -5.57
C LEU A 166 1.71 -15.05 -4.79
N PRO A 167 1.29 -13.89 -4.26
CA PRO A 167 -0.06 -13.73 -3.71
C PRO A 167 -1.10 -13.86 -4.82
N ALA A 168 -2.36 -14.10 -4.43
CA ALA A 168 -3.48 -14.12 -5.37
C ALA A 168 -3.73 -12.77 -6.04
N ALA A 169 -3.48 -11.66 -5.34
CA ALA A 169 -3.56 -10.30 -5.87
C ALA A 169 -2.87 -9.28 -4.96
N ALA A 170 -2.72 -8.06 -5.49
CA ALA A 170 -2.30 -6.92 -4.70
C ALA A 170 -3.19 -5.68 -4.85
N VAL A 171 -3.14 -4.80 -3.85
CA VAL A 171 -3.77 -3.48 -3.88
C VAL A 171 -2.75 -2.42 -3.51
N ALA A 172 -2.56 -1.45 -4.39
CA ALA A 172 -1.61 -0.36 -4.21
C ALA A 172 -2.35 0.98 -4.19
N MET A 173 -2.29 1.69 -3.06
CA MET A 173 -3.01 2.96 -2.86
C MET A 173 -2.03 4.11 -2.96
N SER A 174 -2.23 4.98 -3.94
CA SER A 174 -1.36 6.11 -4.26
C SER A 174 0.12 5.68 -4.32
N PRO A 175 0.48 4.60 -5.06
CA PRO A 175 1.80 4.01 -4.94
C PRO A 175 2.88 4.96 -5.45
N TRP A 176 3.99 5.03 -4.70
CA TRP A 176 5.22 5.69 -5.17
C TRP A 176 6.08 4.67 -5.91
N THR A 177 6.18 4.79 -7.23
CA THR A 177 6.79 3.76 -8.10
C THR A 177 8.04 4.25 -8.83
N ASP A 178 8.32 5.55 -8.78
CA ASP A 178 9.42 6.21 -9.45
C ASP A 178 10.27 7.06 -8.48
N LEU A 179 11.39 6.49 -8.02
CA LEU A 179 12.37 7.23 -7.22
C LEU A 179 13.34 8.05 -8.08
N ALA A 180 13.28 7.95 -9.41
CA ALA A 180 14.02 8.82 -10.32
C ALA A 180 13.29 10.15 -10.59
N LEU A 181 12.08 10.31 -10.04
CA LEU A 181 11.31 11.56 -10.03
C LEU A 181 11.00 12.08 -11.45
N THR A 182 10.59 11.19 -12.35
CA THR A 182 10.33 11.51 -13.76
C THR A 182 8.85 11.76 -14.08
N ALA A 183 7.96 11.65 -13.10
CA ALA A 183 6.53 11.84 -13.26
C ALA A 183 6.16 13.32 -13.54
N PRO A 184 5.48 13.64 -14.66
CA PRO A 184 5.05 15.02 -14.94
C PRO A 184 4.15 15.62 -13.85
N SER A 185 3.31 14.79 -13.21
CA SER A 185 2.47 15.18 -12.08
C SER A 185 3.24 15.77 -10.89
N LEU A 186 4.54 15.52 -10.74
CA LEU A 186 5.37 16.17 -9.73
C LEU A 186 5.36 17.70 -9.89
N ILE A 187 5.28 18.19 -11.12
CA ILE A 187 5.23 19.62 -11.46
C ILE A 187 3.77 20.08 -11.59
N GLU A 188 2.96 19.37 -12.38
CA GLU A 188 1.58 19.77 -12.69
C GLU A 188 0.72 19.86 -11.42
N ASN A 189 0.87 18.89 -10.52
CA ASN A 189 0.08 18.81 -9.30
C ASN A 189 0.79 19.40 -8.08
N ALA A 190 1.99 19.98 -8.24
CA ALA A 190 2.78 20.56 -7.15
C ALA A 190 1.96 21.56 -6.32
N ALA A 191 1.13 22.38 -6.96
CA ALA A 191 0.26 23.34 -6.28
C ALA A 191 -1.06 22.72 -5.77
N SER A 192 -1.64 21.77 -6.51
CA SER A 192 -2.96 21.20 -6.23
C SER A 192 -2.95 20.13 -5.15
N ASP A 193 -1.85 19.39 -4.98
CA ASP A 193 -1.74 18.35 -3.97
C ASP A 193 -1.91 18.99 -2.59
N PRO A 194 -2.92 18.61 -1.79
CA PRO A 194 -3.15 19.23 -0.49
C PRO A 194 -2.22 18.68 0.59
N MET A 195 -1.56 17.54 0.37
CA MET A 195 -0.88 16.77 1.42
C MET A 195 0.62 16.61 1.17
N LEU A 196 1.01 16.17 -0.02
CA LEU A 196 2.41 15.98 -0.36
C LEU A 196 3.04 17.31 -0.80
N ASN A 197 4.29 17.49 -0.42
CA ASN A 197 5.12 18.61 -0.81
C ASN A 197 6.26 18.11 -1.69
N VAL A 198 6.27 18.53 -2.94
CA VAL A 198 7.28 18.10 -3.93
C VAL A 198 8.71 18.42 -3.49
N HIS A 199 8.90 19.46 -2.66
CA HIS A 199 10.22 19.86 -2.18
C HIS A 199 10.83 18.89 -1.16
N ASP A 200 10.02 18.07 -0.49
CA ASP A 200 10.51 17.08 0.48
C ASP A 200 10.91 15.75 -0.19
N VAL A 201 10.40 15.51 -1.41
CA VAL A 201 10.57 14.25 -2.15
C VAL A 201 12.05 13.89 -2.41
N PRO A 202 12.93 14.80 -2.87
CA PRO A 202 14.33 14.47 -3.09
C PRO A 202 15.05 13.98 -1.83
N GLU A 203 14.69 14.48 -0.66
CA GLU A 203 15.31 14.10 0.60
C GLU A 203 14.85 12.70 1.05
N PHE A 204 13.58 12.35 0.82
CA PHE A 204 13.11 10.97 1.01
C PHE A 204 13.86 9.99 0.12
N VAL A 205 14.03 10.32 -1.17
CA VAL A 205 14.81 9.51 -2.12
C VAL A 205 16.25 9.34 -1.63
N ARG A 206 16.90 10.44 -1.23
CA ARG A 206 18.28 10.42 -0.73
C ARG A 206 18.44 9.50 0.48
N CYS A 207 17.54 9.61 1.46
CA CYS A 207 17.54 8.76 2.65
C CYS A 207 17.33 7.28 2.31
N TYR A 208 16.34 6.97 1.48
CA TYR A 208 15.99 5.58 1.17
C TYR A 208 17.02 4.90 0.26
N LEU A 209 17.40 5.53 -0.86
CA LEU A 209 18.35 4.92 -1.80
C LEU A 209 19.78 4.88 -1.26
N ALA A 210 20.19 5.87 -0.45
CA ALA A 210 21.54 5.97 0.08
C ALA A 210 22.66 5.76 -0.98
N GLY A 211 22.43 6.28 -2.19
CA GLY A 211 23.35 6.15 -3.33
C GLY A 211 23.05 5.00 -4.30
N ALA A 212 22.04 4.16 -4.02
CA ALA A 212 21.54 3.18 -4.98
C ALA A 212 20.92 3.85 -6.22
N ASP A 213 20.95 3.14 -7.34
CA ASP A 213 20.40 3.60 -8.61
C ASP A 213 18.87 3.80 -8.50
N PRO A 214 18.35 5.02 -8.74
CA PRO A 214 16.91 5.29 -8.69
C PRO A 214 16.12 4.56 -9.79
N TYR A 215 16.78 4.04 -10.82
CA TYR A 215 16.16 3.21 -11.86
C TYR A 215 16.15 1.71 -11.53
N ASN A 216 16.70 1.31 -10.38
CA ASN A 216 16.68 -0.10 -9.95
C ASN A 216 15.22 -0.58 -9.81
N PRO A 217 14.80 -1.65 -10.51
CA PRO A 217 13.41 -2.12 -10.50
C PRO A 217 12.91 -2.61 -9.14
N HIS A 218 13.81 -2.93 -8.22
CA HIS A 218 13.46 -3.32 -6.86
C HIS A 218 13.31 -2.13 -5.89
N ALA A 219 13.73 -0.93 -6.29
CA ALA A 219 13.47 0.31 -5.56
C ALA A 219 12.36 1.14 -6.23
N SER A 220 12.36 1.16 -7.56
CA SER A 220 11.41 1.84 -8.43
C SER A 220 10.75 0.83 -9.37
N PRO A 221 9.63 0.20 -8.95
CA PRO A 221 9.00 -0.89 -9.70
C PRO A 221 8.53 -0.45 -11.09
N LEU A 222 8.40 0.86 -11.33
CA LEU A 222 8.07 1.39 -12.64
C LEU A 222 9.08 1.04 -13.73
N TYR A 223 10.33 0.73 -13.38
CA TYR A 223 11.37 0.34 -14.33
C TYR A 223 11.53 -1.19 -14.46
N GLY A 224 10.79 -1.98 -13.66
CA GLY A 224 10.80 -3.44 -13.73
C GLY A 224 9.82 -4.02 -14.74
N ASP A 225 9.97 -5.30 -15.06
CA ASP A 225 8.98 -6.04 -15.85
C ASP A 225 7.71 -6.27 -15.02
N ALA A 226 6.53 -6.18 -15.65
CA ALA A 226 5.23 -6.44 -15.03
C ALA A 226 4.61 -7.77 -15.49
N PHE A 227 5.21 -8.48 -16.45
CA PHE A 227 4.71 -9.77 -16.90
C PHE A 227 4.81 -10.83 -15.79
N GLY A 228 3.81 -11.72 -15.71
CA GLY A 228 3.75 -12.77 -14.70
C GLY A 228 3.37 -12.30 -13.28
N LEU A 229 3.07 -11.01 -13.09
CA LEU A 229 2.56 -10.52 -11.81
C LEU A 229 1.06 -10.86 -11.63
N PRO A 230 0.59 -11.07 -10.39
CA PRO A 230 -0.83 -11.29 -10.12
C PRO A 230 -1.65 -10.01 -10.43
N PRO A 231 -2.99 -10.10 -10.47
CA PRO A 231 -3.84 -8.92 -10.65
C PRO A 231 -3.58 -7.86 -9.59
N VAL A 232 -3.47 -6.61 -10.01
CA VAL A 232 -3.26 -5.46 -9.10
C VAL A 232 -4.37 -4.43 -9.27
N LEU A 233 -4.94 -3.98 -8.16
CA LEU A 233 -5.79 -2.79 -8.11
C LEU A 233 -4.97 -1.58 -7.66
N ILE A 234 -4.95 -0.52 -8.46
CA ILE A 234 -4.33 0.76 -8.12
C ILE A 234 -5.41 1.80 -7.90
N HIS A 235 -5.38 2.46 -6.74
CA HIS A 235 -6.18 3.66 -6.47
C HIS A 235 -5.25 4.87 -6.43
N VAL A 236 -5.66 6.00 -7.01
CA VAL A 236 -4.92 7.27 -6.87
C VAL A 236 -5.86 8.45 -7.00
N GLY A 237 -5.60 9.56 -6.33
CA GLY A 237 -6.28 10.84 -6.48
C GLY A 237 -5.75 11.63 -7.67
N SER A 238 -6.62 12.32 -8.42
CA SER A 238 -6.22 13.07 -9.62
C SER A 238 -5.30 14.26 -9.34
N ASP A 239 -5.29 14.76 -8.11
CA ASP A 239 -4.55 15.97 -7.70
C ASP A 239 -3.25 15.64 -6.97
N GLU A 240 -2.89 14.35 -6.89
CA GLU A 240 -1.66 13.90 -6.24
C GLU A 240 -0.42 14.16 -7.11
N ILE A 241 0.70 14.51 -6.48
CA ILE A 241 1.98 14.56 -7.21
C ILE A 241 2.41 13.18 -7.72
N LEU A 242 1.91 12.09 -7.12
CA LEU A 242 2.14 10.69 -7.51
C LEU A 242 1.08 10.14 -8.47
N ARG A 243 0.24 11.00 -9.08
CA ARG A 243 -0.76 10.55 -10.06
C ARG A 243 -0.12 9.76 -11.21
N ASP A 244 0.96 10.28 -11.79
CA ASP A 244 1.54 9.67 -12.98
C ASP A 244 2.41 8.45 -12.66
N ASP A 245 2.95 8.32 -11.44
CA ASP A 245 3.50 7.06 -10.93
C ASP A 245 2.47 5.92 -11.01
N ALA A 246 1.26 6.19 -10.51
CA ALA A 246 0.17 5.23 -10.50
C ALA A 246 -0.35 4.91 -11.91
N VAL A 247 -0.56 5.94 -12.75
CA VAL A 247 -1.05 5.77 -14.13
C VAL A 247 -0.06 4.96 -14.97
N ARG A 248 1.22 5.36 -15.00
CA ARG A 248 2.25 4.68 -15.80
C ARG A 248 2.45 3.24 -15.33
N MET A 249 2.42 3.00 -14.02
CA MET A 249 2.54 1.64 -13.48
C MET A 249 1.32 0.78 -13.85
N ALA A 250 0.11 1.33 -13.78
CA ALA A 250 -1.10 0.61 -14.14
C ALA A 250 -1.11 0.18 -15.60
N ASP A 251 -0.64 1.02 -16.51
CA ASP A 251 -0.52 0.69 -17.93
C ASP A 251 0.40 -0.53 -18.13
N LYS A 252 1.55 -0.57 -17.44
CA LYS A 252 2.46 -1.73 -17.46
C LYS A 252 1.81 -2.98 -16.88
N LEU A 253 1.14 -2.86 -15.73
CA LEU A 253 0.46 -3.98 -15.06
C LEU A 253 -0.67 -4.55 -15.92
N LYS A 254 -1.42 -3.70 -16.63
CA LYS A 254 -2.50 -4.14 -17.52
C LYS A 254 -1.99 -4.88 -18.75
N GLN A 255 -0.82 -4.49 -19.28
CA GLN A 255 -0.14 -5.23 -20.34
C GLN A 255 0.34 -6.61 -19.89
N GLY A 256 0.86 -6.72 -18.65
CA GLY A 256 1.29 -8.00 -18.08
C GLY A 256 0.16 -8.89 -17.59
N ASN A 257 -0.94 -8.31 -17.12
CA ASN A 257 -2.12 -9.00 -16.61
C ASN A 257 -3.38 -8.14 -16.80
N PRO A 258 -4.26 -8.46 -17.78
CA PRO A 258 -5.45 -7.64 -18.10
C PRO A 258 -6.47 -7.49 -16.96
N ARG A 259 -6.37 -8.29 -15.90
CA ARG A 259 -7.22 -8.17 -14.70
C ARG A 259 -6.77 -7.04 -13.76
N SER A 260 -5.60 -6.44 -13.99
CA SER A 260 -5.15 -5.27 -13.25
C SER A 260 -5.98 -4.04 -13.60
N ARG A 261 -6.27 -3.21 -12.60
CA ARG A 261 -7.20 -2.07 -12.70
C ARG A 261 -6.59 -0.82 -12.09
N LEU A 262 -6.94 0.33 -12.68
CA LEU A 262 -6.64 1.65 -12.15
C LEU A 262 -7.94 2.39 -11.89
N GLU A 263 -8.03 3.03 -10.73
CA GLU A 263 -9.15 3.91 -10.37
C GLU A 263 -8.57 5.27 -9.97
N VAL A 264 -8.79 6.27 -10.83
CA VAL A 264 -8.39 7.65 -10.58
C VAL A 264 -9.56 8.40 -9.94
N TRP A 265 -9.39 8.75 -8.67
CA TRP A 265 -10.41 9.41 -7.87
C TRP A 265 -10.29 10.93 -7.98
N SER A 266 -11.30 11.53 -8.59
CA SER A 266 -11.33 12.97 -8.85
C SER A 266 -11.11 13.78 -7.58
N ARG A 267 -10.03 14.57 -7.58
CA ARG A 267 -9.61 15.51 -6.54
C ARG A 267 -9.42 14.90 -5.16
N MET A 268 -9.22 13.59 -5.05
CA MET A 268 -8.89 13.00 -3.75
C MET A 268 -7.45 13.35 -3.32
N PRO A 269 -7.20 13.55 -2.01
CA PRO A 269 -5.84 13.71 -1.48
C PRO A 269 -5.05 12.39 -1.52
N HIS A 270 -3.74 12.48 -1.32
CA HIS A 270 -2.87 11.31 -1.18
C HIS A 270 -3.37 10.36 -0.08
N VAL A 271 -3.47 9.07 -0.41
CA VAL A 271 -4.00 8.00 0.46
C VAL A 271 -5.34 8.36 1.11
N PHE A 272 -6.27 8.89 0.32
CA PHE A 272 -7.55 9.38 0.82
C PHE A 272 -8.38 8.35 1.61
N GLN A 273 -8.12 7.06 1.39
CA GLN A 273 -8.75 5.94 2.08
C GLN A 273 -8.55 6.00 3.60
N LEU A 274 -7.48 6.64 4.09
CA LEU A 274 -7.26 6.85 5.53
C LEU A 274 -8.25 7.83 6.17
N PHE A 275 -8.91 8.68 5.37
CA PHE A 275 -9.92 9.64 5.84
C PHE A 275 -11.34 9.07 5.84
N VAL A 276 -11.47 7.74 5.88
CA VAL A 276 -12.76 7.05 5.99
C VAL A 276 -13.71 7.61 7.06
N PRO A 277 -13.27 8.10 8.24
CA PRO A 277 -14.22 8.59 9.23
C PRO A 277 -14.99 9.84 8.78
N VAL A 278 -14.50 10.54 7.75
CA VAL A 278 -15.03 11.84 7.30
C VAL A 278 -15.36 11.88 5.80
N LEU A 279 -14.76 11.02 4.97
CA LEU A 279 -14.94 10.98 3.52
C LEU A 279 -15.80 9.79 3.06
N PRO A 280 -16.96 10.05 2.42
CA PRO A 280 -17.73 9.00 1.72
C PRO A 280 -16.92 8.33 0.60
N GLU A 281 -16.07 9.07 -0.12
CA GLU A 281 -15.22 8.53 -1.17
C GLU A 281 -14.23 7.48 -0.64
N ALA A 282 -13.69 7.71 0.56
CA ALA A 282 -12.83 6.73 1.21
C ALA A 282 -13.59 5.44 1.56
N HIS A 283 -14.86 5.54 1.97
CA HIS A 283 -15.71 4.36 2.17
C HIS A 283 -15.93 3.59 0.87
N ALA A 284 -16.24 4.30 -0.23
CA ALA A 284 -16.44 3.69 -1.54
C ALA A 284 -15.17 3.00 -2.06
N ALA A 285 -14.00 3.64 -1.91
CA ALA A 285 -12.72 3.05 -2.30
C ALA A 285 -12.39 1.79 -1.48
N ILE A 286 -12.67 1.77 -0.17
CA ILE A 286 -12.48 0.56 0.65
C ILE A 286 -13.46 -0.55 0.26
N ALA A 287 -14.71 -0.22 -0.08
CA ALA A 287 -15.66 -1.19 -0.60
C ALA A 287 -15.18 -1.82 -1.92
N GLN A 288 -14.67 -0.99 -2.85
CA GLN A 288 -14.12 -1.44 -4.12
C GLN A 288 -12.91 -2.39 -3.95
N ILE A 289 -12.09 -2.19 -2.92
CA ILE A 289 -11.03 -3.14 -2.53
C ILE A 289 -11.63 -4.50 -2.16
N GLY A 290 -12.69 -4.53 -1.34
CA GLY A 290 -13.37 -5.76 -0.96
C GLY A 290 -14.00 -6.49 -2.16
N GLU A 291 -14.61 -5.75 -3.08
CA GLU A 291 -15.17 -6.28 -4.32
C GLU A 291 -14.10 -6.89 -5.21
N PHE A 292 -12.97 -6.19 -5.42
CA PHE A 292 -11.84 -6.69 -6.19
C PHE A 292 -11.33 -8.04 -5.65
N ILE A 293 -11.11 -8.13 -4.34
CA ILE A 293 -10.67 -9.37 -3.67
C ILE A 293 -11.73 -10.48 -3.73
N SER A 294 -13.01 -10.14 -3.71
CA SER A 294 -14.10 -11.12 -3.78
C SER A 294 -14.28 -11.68 -5.19
N ASN A 295 -14.23 -10.85 -6.22
CA ASN A 295 -14.45 -11.25 -7.61
C ASN A 295 -13.38 -12.23 -8.13
N LEU A 296 -12.14 -12.09 -7.68
CA LEU A 296 -11.05 -13.01 -8.05
C LEU A 296 -11.32 -14.47 -7.67
N ARG A 297 -12.19 -14.72 -6.69
CA ARG A 297 -12.56 -16.09 -6.28
C ARG A 297 -13.73 -16.68 -7.06
N CYS A 298 -14.64 -15.86 -7.55
CA CYS A 298 -15.72 -16.35 -8.41
C CYS A 298 -15.13 -16.94 -9.71
N ASP A 299 -14.06 -16.33 -10.22
CA ASP A 299 -13.39 -16.78 -11.45
C ASP A 299 -12.61 -18.11 -11.25
N THR A 300 -12.02 -18.33 -10.07
CA THR A 300 -11.31 -19.59 -9.77
C THR A 300 -12.26 -20.74 -9.43
N ALA A 301 -13.42 -20.47 -8.81
CA ALA A 301 -14.44 -21.48 -8.55
C ALA A 301 -15.16 -21.95 -9.83
N SER A 302 -15.29 -21.08 -10.84
CA SER A 302 -15.93 -21.43 -12.12
C SER A 302 -15.03 -22.21 -13.09
N SER A 303 -13.73 -22.39 -12.77
CA SER A 303 -12.76 -23.06 -13.64
C SER A 303 -12.31 -24.44 -13.14
N ALA A 304 -12.93 -24.97 -12.07
CA ALA A 304 -12.70 -26.34 -11.63
C ALA A 304 -13.31 -27.34 -12.65
N PRO A 305 -12.54 -28.28 -13.21
CA PRO A 305 -13.11 -29.31 -14.07
C PRO A 305 -14.06 -30.19 -13.26
N ALA A 306 -15.23 -30.50 -13.83
CA ALA A 306 -16.19 -31.40 -13.22
C ALA A 306 -15.50 -32.75 -12.89
N PRO A 307 -15.78 -33.35 -11.72
CA PRO A 307 -15.18 -34.63 -11.37
C PRO A 307 -15.55 -35.67 -12.43
N ALA A 308 -14.54 -36.33 -12.98
CA ALA A 308 -14.72 -37.40 -13.95
C ALA A 308 -15.59 -38.49 -13.31
N GLU A 309 -16.76 -38.73 -13.90
CA GLU A 309 -17.61 -39.86 -13.54
C GLU A 309 -16.81 -41.15 -13.76
N ALA A 310 -16.55 -41.86 -12.67
CA ALA A 310 -15.95 -43.18 -12.71
C ALA A 310 -16.91 -44.14 -13.43
N ARG A 311 -16.43 -44.78 -14.50
CA ARG A 311 -17.04 -45.97 -15.09
C ARG A 311 -16.17 -47.18 -14.81
#